data_AF-A0A1H3FW64-F1
#
_entry.id   AF-A0A1H3FW64-F1
#
_cell.length_a   1.000
_cell.length_b   1.000
_cell.length_c   1.000
_cell.angle_alpha   90.00
_cell.angle_beta   90.00
_cell.angle_gamma   90.00
#
_symmetry.space_group_name_H-M   'P 1'
#
loop_
_entity.id
_entity.type
_entity.pdbx_description
1 polymer ?
#
loop_
_entity_poly.entity_id
_entity_poly.type
_entity_poly.pdbx_seq_one_letter_code
_entity_poly.pdbx_strand_id
1 'polypeptide(L)'
;MVEFGEQLRRAREAKGMTQQSLAEQLYVTRQSVSRWECGDRYPDLLTTTKLAQILEVSLDDLLSGKEMEKVVERNPVVENKVANNIMTALYAIVLFSMIIPILNGILTYQAVVDTNMPGYDSYVIIQASVVILELFCFTYGLINAIKGTLSPKRMGAVIGAYFAANCITGAESLIRAFPPETVTWSLNNGQISKLICVFVILIVPGIAGATGTFFFFIRNKNRIIWPVLITVASIAGIIINITGKLTILTNYSDGFTMNQTLSLVLGIAIYGLIIYQTFTLMIKRKKAKETASK
;
A
#
# COMPACT_ATOMS: atom_id res chain seq x y z
N MET A 1 8.14 -7.12 -33.10
CA MET A 1 8.18 -6.25 -31.90
C MET A 1 9.61 -6.34 -31.42
N VAL A 2 10.38 -5.25 -31.44
CA VAL A 2 11.83 -5.30 -31.16
C VAL A 2 12.04 -5.36 -29.66
N GLU A 3 12.77 -6.36 -29.18
CA GLU A 3 13.12 -6.52 -27.76
C GLU A 3 14.31 -5.62 -27.39
N PHE A 4 14.32 -5.07 -26.17
CA PHE A 4 15.40 -4.23 -25.62
C PHE A 4 16.81 -4.75 -25.93
N GLY A 5 17.03 -6.06 -25.85
CA GLY A 5 18.34 -6.65 -26.12
C GLY A 5 18.85 -6.37 -27.54
N GLU A 6 17.94 -6.37 -28.52
CA GLU A 6 18.24 -6.04 -29.91
C GLU A 6 18.49 -4.53 -30.10
N GLN A 7 17.72 -3.66 -29.42
CA GLN A 7 17.97 -2.22 -29.46
C GLN A 7 19.30 -1.85 -28.80
N LEU A 8 19.59 -2.44 -27.64
CA LEU A 8 20.85 -2.30 -26.94
C LEU A 8 22.02 -2.73 -27.82
N ARG A 9 21.92 -3.90 -28.45
CA ARG A 9 22.95 -4.41 -29.35
C ARG A 9 23.17 -3.46 -30.53
N ARG A 10 22.10 -3.00 -31.17
CA ARG A 10 22.17 -2.06 -32.30
C ARG A 10 22.81 -0.73 -31.91
N ALA A 11 22.40 -0.14 -30.79
CA ALA A 11 22.95 1.11 -30.29
C ALA A 11 24.45 0.96 -29.92
N ARG A 12 24.82 -0.15 -29.29
CA ARG A 12 26.23 -0.49 -29.00
C ARG A 12 27.06 -0.61 -30.27
N GLU A 13 26.57 -1.34 -31.26
CA GLU A 13 27.27 -1.56 -32.54
C GLU A 13 27.38 -0.27 -33.35
N ALA A 14 26.35 0.59 -33.33
CA ALA A 14 26.39 1.92 -33.95
C ALA A 14 27.46 2.85 -33.34
N LYS A 15 27.75 2.69 -32.04
CA LYS A 15 28.85 3.37 -31.34
C LYS A 15 30.22 2.69 -31.52
N GLY A 16 30.30 1.59 -32.27
CA GLY A 16 31.55 0.84 -32.48
C GLY A 16 32.09 0.17 -31.22
N MET A 17 31.27 0.02 -30.18
CA MET A 17 31.70 -0.52 -28.89
C MET A 17 31.61 -2.05 -28.89
N THR A 18 32.53 -2.73 -28.21
CA THR A 18 32.39 -4.16 -27.91
C THR A 18 31.54 -4.36 -26.64
N GLN A 19 30.98 -5.56 -26.43
CA GLN A 19 30.29 -5.88 -25.17
C GLN A 19 31.20 -5.68 -23.94
N GLN A 20 32.50 -5.94 -24.10
CA GLN A 20 33.51 -5.75 -23.06
C GLN A 20 33.70 -4.25 -22.74
N SER A 21 33.84 -3.41 -23.79
CA SER A 21 34.00 -1.97 -23.63
C SER A 21 32.78 -1.32 -22.97
N LEU A 22 31.56 -1.73 -23.36
CA LEU A 22 30.34 -1.25 -22.72
C LEU A 22 30.25 -1.70 -21.25
N ALA A 23 30.65 -2.93 -20.95
CA ALA A 23 30.66 -3.45 -19.59
C ALA A 23 31.62 -2.68 -18.68
N GLU A 24 32.81 -2.32 -19.20
CA GLU A 24 33.81 -1.53 -18.48
C GLU A 24 33.29 -0.14 -18.12
N GLN A 25 32.64 0.56 -19.05
CA GLN A 25 32.06 1.89 -18.78
C GLN A 25 30.91 1.85 -17.76
N LEU A 26 30.19 0.72 -17.69
CA LEU A 26 29.08 0.52 -16.76
C LEU A 26 29.52 -0.08 -15.41
N TYR A 27 30.79 -0.46 -15.26
CA TYR A 27 31.31 -1.19 -14.11
C TYR A 27 30.54 -2.50 -13.84
N VAL A 28 30.21 -3.23 -14.91
CA VAL A 28 29.55 -4.56 -14.84
C VAL A 28 30.39 -5.61 -15.58
N THR A 29 29.99 -6.87 -15.49
CA THR A 29 30.66 -7.94 -16.24
C THR A 29 30.18 -7.97 -17.70
N ARG A 30 31.05 -8.38 -18.63
CA ARG A 30 30.66 -8.65 -20.02
C ARG A 30 29.50 -9.64 -20.13
N GLN A 31 29.45 -10.63 -19.25
CA GLN A 31 28.32 -11.57 -19.16
C GLN A 31 27.00 -10.87 -18.86
N SER A 32 27.00 -9.80 -18.05
CA SER A 32 25.79 -9.01 -17.77
C SER A 32 25.28 -8.35 -19.05
N VAL A 33 26.16 -7.69 -19.80
CA VAL A 33 25.82 -7.08 -21.10
C VAL A 33 25.32 -8.13 -22.09
N SER A 34 25.98 -9.29 -22.18
CA SER A 34 25.54 -10.38 -23.05
C SER A 34 24.14 -10.89 -22.68
N ARG A 35 23.84 -11.06 -21.39
CA ARG A 35 22.51 -11.49 -20.93
C ARG A 35 21.43 -10.45 -21.21
N TRP A 36 21.78 -9.17 -21.21
CA TRP A 36 20.87 -8.09 -21.59
C TRP A 36 20.57 -8.12 -23.09
N GLU A 37 21.60 -8.23 -23.93
CA GLU A 37 21.45 -8.31 -25.38
C GLU A 37 20.69 -9.58 -25.83
N CYS A 38 20.85 -10.69 -25.12
CA CYS A 38 20.11 -11.93 -25.39
C CYS A 38 18.71 -11.98 -24.74
N GLY A 39 18.27 -10.94 -24.02
CA GLY A 39 16.97 -10.90 -23.35
C GLY A 39 16.82 -11.80 -22.11
N ASP A 40 17.88 -12.53 -21.71
CA ASP A 40 17.92 -13.42 -20.54
C ASP A 40 17.78 -12.65 -19.22
N ARG A 41 18.29 -11.42 -19.16
CA ARG A 41 18.18 -10.55 -17.99
C ARG A 41 17.95 -9.11 -18.40
N TYR A 42 17.39 -8.32 -17.49
CA TYR A 42 17.19 -6.89 -17.67
C TYR A 42 18.08 -6.07 -16.74
N PRO A 43 18.69 -4.96 -17.22
CA PRO A 43 19.33 -4.00 -16.33
C PRO A 43 18.28 -3.27 -15.47
N ASP A 44 18.72 -2.73 -14.33
CA ASP A 44 17.88 -1.84 -13.52
C ASP A 44 17.73 -0.45 -14.18
N LEU A 45 16.85 0.40 -13.65
CA LEU A 45 16.55 1.70 -14.27
C LEU A 45 17.79 2.60 -14.33
N LEU A 46 18.61 2.58 -13.28
CA LEU A 46 19.80 3.42 -13.19
C LEU A 46 20.85 2.99 -14.21
N THR A 47 21.06 1.68 -14.35
CA THR A 47 21.93 1.08 -15.38
C THR A 47 21.38 1.34 -16.78
N THR A 48 20.06 1.27 -16.96
CA THR A 48 19.42 1.57 -18.25
C THR A 48 19.57 3.05 -18.62
N THR A 49 19.50 3.94 -17.63
CA THR A 49 19.75 5.38 -17.83
C THR A 49 21.20 5.64 -18.20
N LYS A 50 22.15 4.97 -17.55
CA LYS A 50 23.57 5.04 -17.91
C LYS A 50 23.83 4.46 -19.31
N LEU A 51 23.15 3.38 -19.68
CA LEU A 51 23.22 2.81 -21.03
C LEU A 51 22.81 3.83 -22.08
N ALA A 52 21.67 4.50 -21.89
CA ALA A 52 21.21 5.57 -22.78
C ALA A 52 22.23 6.71 -22.90
N GLN A 53 22.81 7.13 -21.76
CA GLN A 53 23.86 8.16 -21.75
C GLN A 53 25.13 7.75 -22.49
N ILE A 54 25.65 6.55 -22.23
CA ILE A 54 26.88 6.04 -22.86
C ILE A 54 26.70 5.84 -24.36
N LEU A 55 25.52 5.34 -24.75
CA LEU A 55 25.20 5.05 -26.14
C LEU A 55 24.71 6.28 -26.91
N GLU A 56 24.52 7.41 -26.21
CA GLU A 56 23.96 8.67 -26.75
C GLU A 56 22.63 8.47 -27.50
N VAL A 57 21.77 7.63 -26.94
CA VAL A 57 20.42 7.38 -27.42
C VAL A 57 19.43 7.80 -26.36
N SER A 58 18.18 8.08 -26.74
CA SER A 58 17.15 8.32 -25.73
C SER A 58 16.86 7.01 -24.97
N LEU A 59 16.33 7.12 -23.75
CA LEU A 59 15.87 5.94 -23.02
C LEU A 59 14.76 5.20 -23.80
N ASP A 60 14.02 5.95 -24.62
CA ASP A 60 12.90 5.50 -25.46
C ASP A 60 13.38 4.72 -26.69
N ASP A 61 14.56 5.07 -27.21
CA ASP A 61 15.22 4.32 -28.29
C ASP A 61 15.72 2.95 -27.83
N LEU A 62 15.95 2.78 -26.53
CA LEU A 62 16.42 1.54 -25.91
C LEU A 62 15.28 0.67 -25.35
N LEU A 63 14.24 1.28 -24.79
CA LEU A 63 13.13 0.59 -24.15
C LEU A 63 11.84 0.83 -24.91
N SER A 64 11.19 -0.24 -25.37
CA SER A 64 9.79 -0.12 -25.76
C SER A 64 8.92 0.25 -24.54
N GLY A 65 7.80 0.94 -24.75
CA GLY A 65 6.93 1.38 -23.64
C GLY A 65 6.46 0.24 -22.70
N LYS A 66 6.39 -1.01 -23.19
CA LYS A 66 6.08 -2.21 -22.38
C LYS A 66 7.25 -2.64 -21.48
N GLU A 67 8.48 -2.38 -21.88
CA GLU A 67 9.70 -2.77 -21.16
C GLU A 67 10.02 -1.74 -20.08
N MET A 68 9.83 -0.46 -20.36
CA MET A 68 9.90 0.60 -19.36
C MET A 68 8.90 0.37 -18.21
N GLU A 69 7.68 -0.06 -18.53
CA GLU A 69 6.68 -0.44 -17.54
C GLU A 69 7.17 -1.59 -16.62
N LYS A 70 7.80 -2.63 -17.16
CA LYS A 70 8.36 -3.74 -16.36
C LYS A 70 9.49 -3.29 -15.44
N VAL A 71 10.36 -2.40 -15.90
CA VAL A 71 11.49 -1.87 -15.12
C VAL A 71 10.99 -1.02 -13.95
N VAL A 72 10.01 -0.14 -14.17
CA VAL A 72 9.41 0.69 -13.11
C VAL A 72 8.78 -0.17 -12.01
N GLU A 73 8.12 -1.26 -12.37
CA GLU A 73 7.42 -2.15 -11.42
C GLU A 73 8.34 -3.09 -10.63
N ARG A 74 9.55 -3.39 -11.14
CA ARG A 74 10.54 -4.22 -10.44
C ARG A 74 11.42 -3.41 -9.50
N ASN A 75 11.64 -2.13 -9.81
CA ASN A 75 12.48 -1.27 -9.02
C ASN A 75 11.75 -0.72 -7.78
N PRO A 76 12.48 -0.41 -6.70
CA PRO A 76 11.89 0.21 -5.52
C PRO A 76 11.18 1.51 -5.90
N VAL A 77 9.99 1.74 -5.34
CA VAL A 77 9.17 2.93 -5.66
C VAL A 77 9.88 4.22 -5.29
N VAL A 78 10.74 4.16 -4.28
CA VAL A 78 11.46 5.33 -3.78
C VAL A 78 12.94 5.17 -4.06
N GLU A 79 13.43 5.91 -5.04
CA GLU A 79 14.84 5.88 -5.47
C GLU A 79 15.67 6.97 -4.74
N ASN A 80 15.02 8.01 -4.23
CA ASN A 80 15.67 9.05 -3.43
C ASN A 80 15.77 8.62 -1.95
N LYS A 81 16.99 8.66 -1.39
CA LYS A 81 17.28 8.35 0.02
C LYS A 81 16.40 9.13 1.00
N VAL A 82 16.12 10.41 0.75
CA VAL A 82 15.26 11.24 1.62
C VAL A 82 13.83 10.70 1.65
N ALA A 83 13.25 10.44 0.49
CA ALA A 83 11.90 9.90 0.41
C ALA A 83 11.80 8.49 1.01
N ASN A 84 12.87 7.67 0.92
CA ASN A 84 12.91 6.34 1.54
C ASN A 84 13.02 6.43 3.06
N ASN A 85 13.73 7.43 3.59
CA ASN A 85 13.77 7.71 5.02
C ASN A 85 12.38 8.14 5.53
N ILE A 86 11.66 9.00 4.78
CA ILE A 86 10.28 9.37 5.11
C ILE A 86 9.39 8.12 5.12
N MET A 87 9.50 7.26 4.10
CA MET A 87 8.73 6.00 4.03
C MET A 87 9.00 5.10 5.24
N THR A 88 10.28 4.94 5.59
CA THR A 88 10.71 4.14 6.74
C THR A 88 10.18 4.71 8.05
N ALA A 89 10.26 6.04 8.23
CA ALA A 89 9.73 6.72 9.41
C ALA A 89 8.22 6.54 9.54
N LEU A 90 7.46 6.66 8.45
CA LEU A 90 6.01 6.46 8.47
C LEU A 90 5.64 5.03 8.86
N TYR A 91 6.32 4.01 8.33
CA TYR A 91 6.13 2.62 8.75
C TYR A 91 6.46 2.41 10.23
N ALA A 92 7.54 3.01 10.72
CA ALA A 92 7.94 2.91 12.12
C ALA A 92 6.92 3.59 13.05
N ILE A 93 6.38 4.75 12.67
CA ILE A 93 5.31 5.45 13.40
C ILE A 93 4.06 4.59 13.48
N VAL A 94 3.65 3.95 12.38
CA VAL A 94 2.50 3.03 12.37
C VAL A 94 2.72 1.87 13.34
N LEU A 95 3.86 1.20 13.28
CA LEU A 95 4.15 0.07 14.17
C LEU A 95 4.25 0.48 15.64
N PHE A 96 4.85 1.63 15.93
CA PHE A 96 4.92 2.15 17.29
C PHE A 96 3.52 2.48 17.83
N SER A 97 2.66 3.05 17.00
CA SER A 97 1.28 3.38 17.38
C SER A 97 0.38 2.14 17.54
N MET A 98 0.75 0.98 16.99
CA MET A 98 0.07 -0.30 17.23
C MET A 98 0.35 -0.90 18.62
N ILE A 99 1.39 -0.46 19.35
CA ILE A 99 1.69 -0.98 20.69
C ILE A 99 0.55 -0.67 21.67
N ILE A 100 -0.03 0.53 21.57
CA ILE A 100 -1.06 1.02 22.49
C ILE A 100 -2.36 0.21 22.43
N PRO A 101 -2.99 -0.03 21.26
CA PRO A 101 -4.20 -0.85 21.21
C PRO A 101 -3.95 -2.28 21.69
N ILE A 102 -2.75 -2.83 21.48
CA ILE A 102 -2.36 -4.14 22.01
C ILE A 102 -2.33 -4.10 23.55
N LEU A 103 -1.63 -3.12 24.14
CA LEU A 103 -1.57 -2.96 25.59
C LEU A 103 -2.96 -2.74 26.19
N ASN A 104 -3.79 -1.92 25.55
CA ASN A 104 -5.16 -1.68 25.99
C ASN A 104 -6.01 -2.96 25.92
N GLY A 105 -5.87 -3.75 24.85
CA GLY A 105 -6.53 -5.06 24.73
C GLY A 105 -6.15 -6.01 25.88
N ILE A 106 -4.87 -6.04 26.27
CA ILE A 106 -4.38 -6.86 27.39
C ILE A 106 -4.94 -6.36 28.72
N LEU A 107 -4.87 -5.05 28.98
CA LEU A 107 -5.32 -4.47 30.26
C LEU A 107 -6.83 -4.60 30.46
N THR A 108 -7.60 -4.49 29.38
CA THR A 108 -9.06 -4.59 29.43
C THR A 108 -9.56 -6.04 29.38
N TYR A 109 -8.72 -7.00 28.99
CA TYR A 109 -9.13 -8.39 28.82
C TYR A 109 -9.81 -8.97 30.06
N GLN A 110 -9.16 -8.87 31.23
CA GLN A 110 -9.69 -9.42 32.49
C GLN A 110 -11.03 -8.77 32.87
N ALA A 111 -11.09 -7.44 32.82
CA ALA A 111 -12.30 -6.69 33.17
C ALA A 111 -13.51 -7.05 32.31
N VAL A 112 -13.31 -7.49 31.07
CA VAL A 112 -14.42 -7.86 30.19
C VAL A 112 -14.75 -9.35 30.23
N VAL A 113 -13.77 -10.24 30.45
CA VAL A 113 -14.04 -11.67 30.72
C VAL A 113 -15.00 -11.82 31.90
N ASP A 114 -14.85 -10.99 32.93
CA ASP A 114 -15.73 -11.00 34.11
C ASP A 114 -17.19 -10.62 33.80
N THR A 115 -17.49 -9.99 32.65
CA THR A 115 -18.85 -9.57 32.29
C THR A 115 -19.71 -10.68 31.68
N ASN A 116 -19.14 -11.82 31.28
CA ASN A 116 -19.84 -12.95 30.64
C ASN A 116 -20.78 -12.53 29.49
N MET A 117 -20.46 -11.48 28.73
CA MET A 117 -21.28 -11.06 27.59
C MET A 117 -21.26 -12.12 26.47
N PRO A 118 -22.43 -12.59 25.98
CA PRO A 118 -22.50 -13.55 24.89
C PRO A 118 -21.77 -13.07 23.64
N GLY A 119 -20.94 -13.93 23.04
CA GLY A 119 -20.19 -13.60 21.81
C GLY A 119 -19.00 -12.65 22.00
N TYR A 120 -18.64 -12.30 23.24
CA TYR A 120 -17.48 -11.45 23.50
C TYR A 120 -16.15 -12.17 23.24
N ASP A 121 -16.03 -13.45 23.56
CA ASP A 121 -14.80 -14.22 23.35
C ASP A 121 -14.41 -14.26 21.87
N SER A 122 -15.39 -14.49 20.98
CA SER A 122 -15.15 -14.48 19.54
C SER A 122 -14.75 -13.09 19.03
N TYR A 123 -15.33 -12.02 19.58
CA TYR A 123 -14.96 -10.64 19.25
C TYR A 123 -13.49 -10.36 19.58
N VAL A 124 -13.05 -10.71 20.80
CA VAL A 124 -11.66 -10.51 21.22
C VAL A 124 -10.70 -11.29 20.33
N ILE A 125 -11.04 -12.54 19.99
CA ILE A 125 -10.20 -13.39 19.12
C ILE A 125 -10.09 -12.79 17.71
N ILE A 126 -11.19 -12.32 17.13
CA ILE A 126 -11.18 -11.69 15.80
C ILE A 126 -10.32 -10.42 15.82
N GLN A 127 -10.51 -9.56 16.81
CA GLN A 127 -9.74 -8.31 16.95
C GLN A 127 -8.25 -8.57 17.16
N ALA A 128 -7.88 -9.53 18.01
CA ALA A 128 -6.49 -9.93 18.20
C ALA A 128 -5.88 -10.47 16.89
N SER A 129 -6.64 -11.29 16.15
CA SER A 129 -6.21 -11.86 14.87
C SER A 129 -5.96 -10.78 13.82
N VAL A 130 -6.85 -9.77 13.75
CA VAL A 130 -6.69 -8.61 12.86
C VAL A 130 -5.44 -7.81 13.20
N VAL A 131 -5.23 -7.48 14.49
CA VAL A 131 -4.06 -6.72 14.93
C VAL A 131 -2.75 -7.48 14.66
N ILE A 132 -2.73 -8.80 14.88
CA ILE A 132 -1.56 -9.64 14.58
C ILE A 132 -1.26 -9.65 13.08
N LEU A 133 -2.28 -9.78 12.23
CA LEU A 133 -2.14 -9.73 10.78
C LEU A 133 -1.57 -8.39 10.32
N GLU A 134 -2.10 -7.28 10.84
CA GLU A 134 -1.62 -5.95 10.53
C GLU A 134 -0.17 -5.74 11.00
N LEU A 135 0.15 -6.16 12.22
CA LEU A 135 1.51 -6.09 12.76
C LEU A 135 2.50 -6.82 11.84
N PHE A 136 2.14 -8.03 11.39
CA PHE A 136 2.96 -8.79 10.44
C PHE A 136 3.13 -8.05 9.11
N CYS A 137 2.04 -7.54 8.53
CA CYS A 137 2.07 -6.83 7.25
C CYS A 137 2.86 -5.51 7.31
N PHE A 138 2.67 -4.68 8.33
CA PHE A 138 3.41 -3.44 8.48
C PHE A 138 4.88 -3.68 8.85
N THR A 139 5.20 -4.73 9.60
CA THR A 139 6.58 -5.16 9.85
C THR A 139 7.27 -5.60 8.55
N TYR A 140 6.57 -6.38 7.73
CA TYR A 140 7.03 -6.71 6.38
C TYR A 140 7.30 -5.45 5.54
N GLY A 141 6.39 -4.47 5.57
CA GLY A 141 6.57 -3.17 4.92
C GLY A 141 7.81 -2.43 5.41
N LEU A 142 7.99 -2.32 6.73
CA LEU A 142 9.14 -1.66 7.35
C LEU A 142 10.46 -2.31 6.95
N ILE A 143 10.57 -3.64 7.04
CA ILE A 143 11.80 -4.35 6.69
C ILE A 143 12.21 -4.07 5.23
N ASN A 144 11.23 -4.05 4.32
CA ASN A 144 11.50 -3.77 2.90
C ASN A 144 11.83 -2.28 2.65
N ALA A 145 11.27 -1.36 3.42
CA ALA A 145 11.61 0.06 3.38
C ALA A 145 13.04 0.32 3.88
N ILE A 146 13.44 -0.29 5.01
CA ILE A 146 14.82 -0.23 5.54
C ILE A 146 15.81 -0.77 4.52
N LYS A 147 15.49 -1.90 3.87
CA LYS A 147 16.33 -2.49 2.82
C LYS A 147 16.35 -1.68 1.52
N GLY A 148 15.52 -0.64 1.37
CA GLY A 148 15.38 0.11 0.12
C GLY A 148 14.84 -0.73 -1.05
N THR A 149 14.13 -1.82 -0.76
CA THR A 149 13.61 -2.76 -1.78
C THR A 149 12.08 -2.73 -1.86
N LEU A 150 11.46 -1.63 -1.44
CA LEU A 150 10.01 -1.49 -1.38
C LEU A 150 9.43 -1.29 -2.79
N SER A 151 9.03 -2.39 -3.44
CA SER A 151 8.40 -2.38 -4.77
C SER A 151 6.89 -2.10 -4.69
N PRO A 152 6.24 -1.70 -5.80
CA PRO A 152 4.79 -1.46 -5.85
C PRO A 152 3.97 -2.62 -5.29
N LYS A 153 4.30 -3.86 -5.68
CA LYS A 153 3.59 -5.05 -5.22
C LYS A 153 3.71 -5.26 -3.72
N ARG A 154 4.87 -4.95 -3.13
CA ARG A 154 5.09 -5.07 -1.68
C ARG A 154 4.28 -4.03 -0.91
N MET A 155 4.22 -2.80 -1.42
CA MET A 155 3.33 -1.75 -0.88
C MET A 155 1.87 -2.18 -0.97
N GLY A 156 1.45 -2.65 -2.15
CA GLY A 156 0.09 -3.12 -2.39
C GLY A 156 -0.33 -4.28 -1.49
N ALA A 157 0.59 -5.18 -1.14
CA ALA A 157 0.30 -6.26 -0.20
C ALA A 157 -0.05 -5.72 1.21
N VAL A 158 0.71 -4.73 1.70
CA VAL A 158 0.45 -4.13 3.01
C VAL A 158 -0.85 -3.32 3.02
N ILE A 159 -1.01 -2.44 2.03
CA ILE A 159 -2.22 -1.60 1.90
C ILE A 159 -3.47 -2.48 1.71
N GLY A 160 -3.36 -3.53 0.89
CA GLY A 160 -4.46 -4.45 0.61
C GLY A 160 -4.87 -5.25 1.85
N ALA A 161 -3.90 -5.73 2.63
CA ALA A 161 -4.18 -6.40 3.90
C ALA A 161 -4.88 -5.48 4.89
N TYR A 162 -4.46 -4.22 4.99
CA TYR A 162 -5.10 -3.22 5.85
C TYR A 162 -6.55 -2.93 5.46
N PHE A 163 -6.85 -2.74 4.16
CA PHE A 163 -8.23 -2.56 3.73
C PHE A 163 -9.08 -3.82 3.91
N ALA A 164 -8.51 -5.01 3.73
CA ALA A 164 -9.19 -6.26 4.02
C ALA A 164 -9.51 -6.41 5.51
N ALA A 165 -8.57 -6.07 6.39
CA ALA A 165 -8.78 -6.01 7.84
C ALA A 165 -9.92 -5.06 8.20
N ASN A 166 -9.95 -3.85 7.62
CA ASN A 166 -11.06 -2.90 7.82
C ASN A 166 -12.42 -3.47 7.40
N CYS A 167 -12.50 -4.26 6.32
CA CYS A 167 -13.74 -4.93 5.94
C CYS A 167 -14.18 -5.97 6.99
N ILE A 168 -13.24 -6.72 7.56
CA ILE A 168 -13.51 -7.72 8.62
C ILE A 168 -14.04 -7.02 9.86
N THR A 169 -13.33 -5.99 10.35
CA THR A 169 -13.74 -5.20 11.52
C THR A 169 -15.07 -4.47 11.29
N GLY A 170 -15.31 -3.99 10.06
CA GLY A 170 -16.58 -3.38 9.67
C GLY A 170 -17.74 -4.37 9.67
N ALA A 171 -17.54 -5.59 9.16
CA ALA A 171 -18.53 -6.65 9.19
C ALA A 171 -18.89 -7.09 10.62
N GLU A 172 -17.89 -7.23 11.48
CA GLU A 172 -18.09 -7.52 12.90
C GLU A 172 -18.85 -6.40 13.62
N SER A 173 -18.50 -5.14 13.36
CA SER A 173 -19.20 -3.99 13.92
C SER A 173 -20.68 -3.96 13.49
N LEU A 174 -20.96 -4.40 12.26
CA LEU A 174 -22.33 -4.54 11.74
C LEU A 174 -23.09 -5.67 12.45
N ILE A 175 -22.47 -6.84 12.65
CA ILE A 175 -23.06 -7.96 13.40
C ILE A 175 -23.41 -7.54 14.82
N ARG A 176 -22.55 -6.76 15.49
CA ARG A 176 -22.84 -6.24 16.83
C ARG A 176 -23.92 -5.17 16.85
N ALA A 177 -23.99 -4.32 15.83
CA ALA A 177 -25.04 -3.33 15.70
C ALA A 177 -26.41 -3.96 15.42
N PHE A 178 -26.44 -5.15 14.80
CA PHE A 178 -27.62 -5.91 14.46
C PHE A 178 -27.42 -7.42 14.78
N PRO A 179 -27.50 -7.81 16.07
CA PRO A 179 -27.32 -9.19 16.47
C PRO A 179 -28.28 -10.13 15.72
N PRO A 180 -27.84 -11.31 15.24
CA PRO A 180 -28.67 -12.20 14.41
C PRO A 180 -30.01 -12.57 15.05
N GLU A 181 -30.05 -12.67 16.37
CA GLU A 181 -31.24 -12.93 17.18
C GLU A 181 -32.27 -11.78 17.20
N THR A 182 -31.84 -10.57 16.86
CA THR A 182 -32.71 -9.38 16.72
C THR A 182 -33.15 -9.14 15.27
N VAL A 183 -32.49 -9.78 14.30
CA VAL A 183 -32.82 -9.68 12.87
C VAL A 183 -33.90 -10.72 12.56
N THR A 184 -35.16 -10.31 12.69
CA THR A 184 -36.27 -11.07 12.14
C THR A 184 -36.37 -10.84 10.63
N TRP A 185 -37.04 -11.74 9.90
CA TRP A 185 -37.35 -11.55 8.47
C TRP A 185 -38.26 -10.33 8.18
N SER A 186 -38.66 -9.58 9.22
CA SER A 186 -39.50 -8.40 9.16
C SER A 186 -38.80 -7.19 9.81
N LEU A 187 -37.77 -6.65 9.15
CA LEU A 187 -37.16 -5.37 9.55
C LEU A 187 -38.08 -4.21 9.16
N ASN A 188 -38.24 -3.23 10.05
CA ASN A 188 -38.94 -2.00 9.69
C ASN A 188 -38.06 -1.09 8.80
N ASN A 189 -38.68 -0.14 8.09
CA ASN A 189 -37.97 0.76 7.16
C ASN A 189 -36.82 1.54 7.83
N GLY A 190 -36.94 1.89 9.11
CA GLY A 190 -35.89 2.58 9.88
C GLY A 190 -34.68 1.70 10.17
N GLN A 191 -34.88 0.42 10.52
CA GLN A 191 -33.81 -0.54 10.76
C GLN A 191 -33.09 -0.90 9.46
N ILE A 192 -33.82 -1.07 8.34
CA ILE A 192 -33.23 -1.28 7.02
C ILE A 192 -32.35 -0.09 6.63
N SER A 193 -32.86 1.13 6.79
CA SER A 193 -32.09 2.35 6.51
C SER A 193 -30.81 2.43 7.35
N LYS A 194 -30.89 2.15 8.65
CA LYS A 194 -29.73 2.16 9.55
C LYS A 194 -28.71 1.08 9.18
N LEU A 195 -29.16 -0.12 8.82
CA LEU A 195 -28.29 -1.22 8.39
C LEU A 195 -27.55 -0.87 7.09
N ILE A 196 -28.26 -0.31 6.11
CA ILE A 196 -27.66 0.18 4.86
C ILE A 196 -26.63 1.28 5.15
N CYS A 197 -26.96 2.26 5.99
CA CYS A 197 -26.02 3.33 6.34
C CYS A 197 -24.75 2.79 6.99
N VAL A 198 -24.87 1.88 7.96
CA VAL A 198 -23.71 1.28 8.65
C VAL A 198 -22.86 0.45 7.66
N PHE A 199 -23.50 -0.34 6.80
CA PHE A 199 -22.80 -1.09 5.75
C PHE A 199 -22.04 -0.17 4.80
N VAL A 200 -22.71 0.87 4.29
CA VAL A 200 -22.12 1.83 3.35
C VAL A 200 -20.96 2.59 3.98
N ILE A 201 -21.06 2.99 5.24
CA ILE A 201 -20.01 3.75 5.92
C ILE A 201 -18.82 2.85 6.27
N LEU A 202 -19.04 1.65 6.81
CA LEU A 202 -17.96 0.83 7.37
C LEU A 202 -17.28 -0.10 6.37
N ILE A 203 -18.00 -0.59 5.35
CA ILE A 203 -17.51 -1.66 4.48
C ILE A 203 -17.15 -1.15 3.08
N VAL A 204 -17.96 -0.25 2.51
CA VAL A 204 -17.74 0.23 1.12
C VAL A 204 -16.39 0.93 0.93
N PRO A 205 -15.91 1.82 1.83
CA PRO A 205 -14.57 2.39 1.72
C PRO A 205 -13.48 1.32 1.76
N GLY A 206 -13.64 0.28 2.59
CA GLY A 206 -12.71 -0.84 2.66
C GLY A 206 -12.63 -1.62 1.34
N ILE A 207 -13.79 -1.99 0.78
CA ILE A 207 -13.88 -2.69 -0.51
C ILE A 207 -13.28 -1.84 -1.63
N ALA A 208 -13.63 -0.56 -1.66
CA ALA A 208 -13.07 0.39 -2.62
C ALA A 208 -11.54 0.42 -2.48
N GLY A 209 -11.00 0.74 -1.29
CA GLY A 209 -9.57 0.78 -1.03
C GLY A 209 -8.84 -0.50 -1.44
N ALA A 210 -9.37 -1.68 -1.09
CA ALA A 210 -8.80 -2.98 -1.48
C ALA A 210 -8.80 -3.19 -3.00
N THR A 211 -9.91 -2.86 -3.67
CA THR A 211 -10.06 -2.98 -5.13
C THR A 211 -9.10 -2.05 -5.85
N GLY A 212 -9.05 -0.78 -5.44
CA GLY A 212 -8.12 0.21 -5.96
C GLY A 212 -6.68 -0.24 -5.78
N THR A 213 -6.35 -0.77 -4.61
CA THR A 213 -5.01 -1.29 -4.30
C THR A 213 -4.63 -2.46 -5.20
N PHE A 214 -5.53 -3.43 -5.39
CA PHE A 214 -5.29 -4.57 -6.26
C PHE A 214 -5.03 -4.15 -7.70
N PHE A 215 -5.87 -3.27 -8.25
CA PHE A 215 -5.68 -2.83 -9.63
C PHE A 215 -4.48 -1.91 -9.81
N PHE A 216 -4.24 -1.00 -8.89
CA PHE A 216 -3.16 -0.03 -8.97
C PHE A 216 -1.79 -0.66 -8.68
N PHE A 217 -1.63 -1.33 -7.55
CA PHE A 217 -0.31 -1.83 -7.09
C PHE A 217 0.01 -3.24 -7.61
N ILE A 218 -0.97 -4.13 -7.77
CA ILE A 218 -0.72 -5.55 -8.09
C ILE A 218 -0.86 -5.82 -9.59
N ARG A 219 -1.97 -5.39 -10.20
CA ARG A 219 -2.23 -5.57 -11.65
C ARG A 219 -1.59 -4.48 -12.53
N ASN A 220 -0.95 -3.48 -11.92
CA ASN A 220 -0.31 -2.37 -12.61
C ASN A 220 -1.22 -1.70 -13.67
N LYS A 221 -2.47 -1.43 -13.30
CA LYS A 221 -3.38 -0.67 -14.16
C LYS A 221 -3.14 0.82 -13.94
N ASN A 222 -2.52 1.48 -14.93
CA ASN A 222 -2.14 2.89 -14.83
C ASN A 222 -3.28 3.87 -15.22
N ARG A 223 -4.52 3.59 -14.77
CA ARG A 223 -5.69 4.47 -14.91
C ARG A 223 -5.84 5.31 -13.64
N ILE A 224 -6.19 6.60 -13.79
CA ILE A 224 -6.32 7.55 -12.67
C ILE A 224 -7.41 7.18 -11.66
N ILE A 225 -8.43 6.41 -12.10
CA ILE A 225 -9.52 5.97 -11.21
C ILE A 225 -9.02 5.17 -10.00
N TRP A 226 -7.98 4.35 -10.16
CA TRP A 226 -7.50 3.49 -9.08
C TRP A 226 -6.80 4.24 -7.94
N PRO A 227 -5.81 5.12 -8.19
CA PRO A 227 -5.24 5.92 -7.11
C PRO A 227 -6.27 6.87 -6.48
N VAL A 228 -7.19 7.44 -7.28
CA VAL A 228 -8.30 8.27 -6.74
C VAL A 228 -9.17 7.47 -5.78
N LEU A 229 -9.54 6.24 -6.16
CA LEU A 229 -10.38 5.37 -5.34
C LEU A 229 -9.70 4.97 -4.02
N ILE A 230 -8.39 4.72 -4.03
CA ILE A 230 -7.60 4.51 -2.80
C ILE A 230 -7.60 5.77 -1.93
N THR A 231 -7.32 6.94 -2.51
CA THR A 231 -7.29 8.21 -1.78
C THR A 231 -8.65 8.56 -1.17
N VAL A 232 -9.75 8.39 -1.91
CA VAL A 232 -11.10 8.63 -1.41
C VAL A 232 -11.44 7.67 -0.27
N ALA A 233 -11.11 6.38 -0.41
CA ALA A 233 -11.28 5.41 0.67
C ALA A 233 -10.48 5.77 1.93
N SER A 234 -9.24 6.24 1.77
CA SER A 234 -8.42 6.70 2.89
C SER A 234 -8.98 7.95 3.57
N ILE A 235 -9.46 8.93 2.80
CA ILE A 235 -10.10 10.14 3.34
C ILE A 235 -11.39 9.77 4.09
N ALA A 236 -12.22 8.90 3.53
CA ALA A 236 -13.42 8.40 4.21
C ALA A 236 -13.05 7.72 5.53
N GLY A 237 -12.00 6.89 5.54
CA GLY A 237 -11.49 6.25 6.76
C GLY A 237 -11.03 7.25 7.83
N ILE A 238 -10.33 8.32 7.43
CA ILE A 238 -9.94 9.42 8.34
C ILE A 238 -11.19 10.10 8.92
N ILE A 239 -12.18 10.42 8.08
CA ILE A 239 -13.43 11.06 8.52
C ILE A 239 -14.19 10.16 9.50
N ILE A 240 -14.31 8.86 9.20
CA ILE A 240 -14.97 7.89 10.08
C ILE A 240 -14.25 7.81 11.42
N ASN A 241 -12.92 7.75 11.41
CA ASN A 241 -12.12 7.71 12.63
C ASN A 241 -12.37 8.97 13.49
N ILE A 242 -12.23 10.16 12.90
CA ILE A 242 -12.46 11.44 13.59
C ILE A 242 -13.89 11.53 14.13
N THR A 243 -14.89 11.25 13.30
CA THR A 243 -16.31 11.37 13.67
C THR A 243 -16.68 10.39 14.79
N GLY A 244 -16.16 9.16 14.73
CA GLY A 244 -16.35 8.16 15.78
C GLY A 244 -15.79 8.63 17.13
N LYS A 245 -14.63 9.29 17.14
CA LYS A 245 -14.02 9.84 18.36
C LYS A 245 -14.75 11.09 18.87
N LEU A 246 -15.17 11.99 17.98
CA LEU A 246 -15.97 13.16 18.35
C LEU A 246 -17.31 12.76 18.97
N THR A 247 -17.95 11.71 18.45
CA THR A 247 -19.22 11.19 19.00
C THR A 247 -19.05 10.68 20.43
N ILE A 248 -17.89 10.09 20.76
CA ILE A 248 -17.59 9.65 22.13
C ILE A 248 -17.41 10.87 23.04
N LEU A 249 -16.70 11.90 22.58
CA LEU A 249 -16.51 13.16 23.33
C LEU A 249 -17.82 13.89 23.63
N THR A 250 -18.79 13.87 22.71
CA THR A 250 -20.06 14.59 22.91
C THR A 250 -21.04 13.82 23.79
N ASN A 251 -20.95 12.49 23.83
CA ASN A 251 -21.94 11.63 24.50
C ASN A 251 -21.48 11.12 25.86
N TYR A 252 -20.18 11.16 26.17
CA TYR A 252 -19.62 10.76 27.46
C TYR A 252 -19.03 11.98 28.17
N SER A 253 -19.33 12.14 29.46
CA SER A 253 -18.81 13.22 30.31
C SER A 253 -17.32 13.10 30.60
N ASP A 254 -16.75 11.92 30.38
CA ASP A 254 -15.33 11.66 30.52
C ASP A 254 -14.64 12.18 29.26
N GLY A 255 -13.75 13.16 29.43
CA GLY A 255 -13.00 13.78 28.33
C GLY A 255 -12.16 12.78 27.53
N PHE A 256 -11.41 13.30 26.55
CA PHE A 256 -10.64 12.43 25.64
C PHE A 256 -9.60 11.60 26.40
N THR A 257 -9.78 10.28 26.42
CA THR A 257 -8.79 9.41 27.05
C THR A 257 -7.53 9.34 26.18
N MET A 258 -6.37 9.17 26.81
CA MET A 258 -5.10 9.02 26.10
C MET A 258 -5.16 7.91 25.02
N ASN A 259 -5.89 6.83 25.30
CA ASN A 259 -6.14 5.76 24.33
C ASN A 259 -6.94 6.23 23.09
N GLN A 260 -7.98 7.05 23.28
CA GLN A 260 -8.75 7.61 22.17
C GLN A 260 -7.91 8.56 21.30
N THR A 261 -7.06 9.39 21.91
CA THR A 261 -6.10 10.24 21.20
C THR A 261 -5.14 9.42 20.35
N LEU A 262 -4.56 8.39 20.93
CA LEU A 262 -3.56 7.57 20.24
C LEU A 262 -4.18 6.73 19.12
N SER A 263 -5.40 6.20 19.33
CA SER A 263 -6.18 5.50 18.29
C SER A 263 -6.54 6.42 17.12
N LEU A 264 -6.83 7.70 17.38
CA LEU A 264 -7.07 8.69 16.35
C LEU A 264 -5.79 8.98 15.54
N VAL A 265 -4.68 9.21 16.24
CA VAL A 265 -3.39 9.47 15.60
C VAL A 265 -2.92 8.27 14.77
N LEU A 266 -3.07 7.04 15.29
CA LEU A 266 -2.78 5.79 14.57
C LEU A 266 -3.55 5.71 13.24
N GLY A 267 -4.86 5.94 13.28
CA GLY A 267 -5.70 5.88 12.07
C GLY A 267 -5.28 6.92 11.03
N ILE A 268 -5.04 8.16 11.45
CA ILE A 268 -4.55 9.23 10.57
C ILE A 268 -3.18 8.87 9.99
N ALA A 269 -2.27 8.31 10.79
CA ALA A 269 -0.93 7.91 10.35
C ALA A 269 -0.98 6.81 9.29
N ILE A 270 -1.80 5.77 9.46
CA ILE A 270 -1.94 4.69 8.48
C ILE A 270 -2.51 5.23 7.17
N TYR A 271 -3.62 5.97 7.20
CA TYR A 271 -4.21 6.53 5.99
C TYR A 271 -3.30 7.56 5.31
N GLY A 272 -2.57 8.36 6.09
CA GLY A 272 -1.53 9.26 5.59
C GLY A 272 -0.41 8.53 4.86
N LEU A 273 0.08 7.41 5.43
CA LEU A 273 1.04 6.53 4.77
C LEU A 273 0.49 5.98 3.45
N ILE A 274 -0.75 5.45 3.44
CA ILE A 274 -1.39 4.91 2.24
C ILE A 274 -1.50 5.97 1.13
N ILE A 275 -1.91 7.19 1.48
CA ILE A 275 -2.02 8.32 0.54
C ILE A 275 -0.64 8.67 -0.01
N TYR A 276 0.37 8.82 0.85
CA TYR A 276 1.74 9.12 0.44
C TYR A 276 2.32 8.05 -0.50
N GLN A 277 2.08 6.78 -0.19
CA GLN A 277 2.50 5.64 -0.99
C GLN A 277 1.85 5.63 -2.38
N THR A 278 0.54 5.83 -2.42
CA THR A 278 -0.24 5.94 -3.65
C THR A 278 0.26 7.08 -4.53
N PHE A 279 0.45 8.26 -3.93
CA PHE A 279 0.91 9.46 -4.61
C PHE A 279 2.34 9.33 -5.16
N THR A 280 3.25 8.77 -4.35
CA THR A 280 4.65 8.57 -4.75
C THR A 280 4.75 7.63 -5.95
N LEU A 281 4.00 6.52 -5.94
CA LEU A 281 3.95 5.59 -7.08
C LEU A 281 3.30 6.24 -8.31
N MET A 282 2.24 7.02 -8.13
CA MET A 282 1.59 7.73 -9.22
C MET A 282 2.54 8.72 -9.91
N ILE A 283 3.28 9.51 -9.14
CA ILE A 283 4.31 10.41 -9.68
C ILE A 283 5.39 9.62 -10.41
N LYS A 284 5.89 8.52 -9.82
CA LYS A 284 6.91 7.69 -10.45
C LYS A 284 6.45 7.18 -11.82
N ARG A 285 5.23 6.63 -11.90
CA ARG A 285 4.64 6.13 -13.16
C ARG A 285 4.37 7.25 -14.16
N LYS A 286 3.99 8.45 -13.71
CA LYS A 286 3.78 9.60 -14.59
C LYS A 286 5.09 10.05 -15.22
N LYS A 287 6.15 10.21 -14.41
CA LYS A 287 7.50 10.56 -14.89
C LYS A 287 8.01 9.54 -15.89
N ALA A 288 7.87 8.25 -15.60
CA ALA A 288 8.27 7.20 -16.55
C ALA A 288 7.53 7.30 -17.89
N LYS A 289 6.22 7.60 -17.88
CA LYS A 289 5.46 7.83 -19.12
C LYS A 289 5.89 9.09 -19.88
N GLU A 290 6.17 10.17 -19.16
CA GLU A 290 6.65 11.42 -19.76
C GLU A 290 8.02 11.24 -20.39
N THR A 291 8.89 10.44 -19.75
CA THR A 291 10.16 9.99 -20.35
C THR A 291 9.88 9.17 -21.60
N ALA A 292 9.02 8.15 -21.54
CA ALA A 292 8.62 7.24 -22.64
C ALA A 292 7.90 7.87 -23.84
N SER A 293 7.67 9.18 -23.83
CA SER A 293 6.90 9.89 -24.85
C SER A 293 7.70 10.98 -25.56
N LYS A 294 8.99 11.11 -25.24
CA LYS A 294 9.88 12.18 -25.70
C LYS A 294 11.01 11.62 -26.52
#